data_AF-A0A0C3ABR8-F1
#
_entry.id   AF-A0A0C3ABR8-F1
#
_cell.length_a   1.000
_cell.length_b   1.000
_cell.length_c   1.000
_cell.angle_alpha   90.00
_cell.angle_beta   90.00
_cell.angle_gamma   90.00
#
_symmetry.space_group_name_H-M   'P 1'
#
loop_
_entity.id
_entity.type
_entity.pdbx_description
1 polymer ?
#
loop_
_entity_poly.entity_id
_entity_poly.type
_entity_poly.pdbx_seq_one_letter_code
_entity_poly.pdbx_strand_id
1 'polypeptide(L)'
;MDHISDTWAALSAVDRRATYYAEQLASLEIFFLWRNFRKFTVRFRQDICLCGGQRLAKLIGQWKADRPEITLRWVTPPKWLVRIEGLPKIRSRTAGGRLEWEFSDKTKRDWSMILVTLLSSMDRSIESVKRAREMGKEIETLNLWCRRLYYFITWEAGIVKDLLTKTNMVDDIDIPTKFVPIRTSETVGEYDNGSAGILPELGESKGNQVLRYLCTVIAWHEAINTLCDNETLPEFLKNIEIGLVQVPPSPSSVPTLSEISDEFFIRFPAMMASRRAVLKILERRHSDDMFCDFVHPEAALMGLLNHYSAVEPDQDVELWDAQIMQQVVQPVAKSGKAVIAATQKCCWCCHWLGQKLESQFTLPGTHGVMFPWDPPKVGVSKLVLEKLEEELWNQLREVMLRSLLYYIPPPETYIPHA
;
A
#
# COMPACT_ATOMS: atom_id res chain seq x y z
N MET A 1 21.44 -15.01 -2.34
CA MET A 1 21.74 -13.92 -1.40
C MET A 1 20.65 -13.93 -0.35
N ASP A 2 21.03 -13.96 0.93
CA ASP A 2 20.05 -13.90 2.01
C ASP A 2 19.48 -12.48 2.06
N HIS A 3 18.21 -12.36 1.64
CA HIS A 3 17.67 -11.04 1.36
C HIS A 3 17.59 -10.14 2.61
N ILE A 4 17.46 -10.78 3.77
CA ILE A 4 17.28 -10.15 5.07
C ILE A 4 18.66 -9.74 5.61
N SER A 5 19.64 -10.64 5.54
CA SER A 5 21.00 -10.39 6.03
C SER A 5 21.66 -9.17 5.35
N ASP A 6 21.57 -9.04 4.02
CA ASP A 6 22.15 -7.88 3.33
C ASP A 6 21.50 -6.55 3.78
N THR A 7 20.17 -6.57 3.92
CA THR A 7 19.39 -5.39 4.31
C THR A 7 19.78 -4.94 5.71
N TRP A 8 19.95 -5.91 6.60
CA TRP A 8 20.38 -5.70 7.96
C TRP A 8 21.79 -5.15 8.08
N ALA A 9 22.72 -5.74 7.32
CA ALA A 9 24.10 -5.27 7.27
C ALA A 9 24.17 -3.83 6.75
N ALA A 10 23.40 -3.49 5.71
CA ALA A 10 23.34 -2.14 5.17
C ALA A 10 22.80 -1.12 6.18
N LEU A 11 21.72 -1.46 6.91
CA LEU A 11 21.16 -0.61 7.96
C LEU A 11 22.13 -0.44 9.15
N SER A 12 22.76 -1.52 9.59
CA SER A 12 23.68 -1.53 10.74
C SER A 12 25.00 -0.81 10.46
N ALA A 13 25.38 -0.65 9.19
CA ALA A 13 26.59 0.06 8.78
C ALA A 13 26.44 1.60 8.84
N VAL A 14 25.22 2.13 9.00
CA VAL A 14 25.00 3.57 9.08
C VAL A 14 25.37 4.08 10.48
N ASP A 15 26.40 4.92 10.53
CA ASP A 15 26.83 5.64 11.72
C ASP A 15 26.47 7.13 11.60
N ARG A 16 25.48 7.55 12.39
CA ARG A 16 25.03 8.95 12.48
C ARG A 16 26.12 9.90 12.97
N ARG A 17 27.11 9.40 13.72
CA ARG A 17 28.23 10.21 14.24
C ARG A 17 29.37 10.33 13.24
N ALA A 18 29.31 9.62 12.11
CA ALA A 18 30.31 9.74 11.06
C ALA A 18 30.27 11.12 10.41
N THR A 19 31.46 11.67 10.14
CA THR A 19 31.61 12.95 9.41
C THR A 19 31.00 12.91 8.01
N TYR A 20 30.86 11.72 7.43
CA TYR A 20 30.29 11.44 6.11
C TYR A 20 28.90 10.78 6.17
N TYR A 21 28.13 11.02 7.25
CA TYR A 21 26.78 10.46 7.42
C TYR A 21 25.85 10.71 6.21
N ALA A 22 25.90 11.91 5.60
CA ALA A 22 25.08 12.23 4.44
C ALA A 22 25.38 11.33 3.21
N GLU A 23 26.63 10.90 3.07
CA GLU A 23 27.08 9.99 2.02
C GLU A 23 26.68 8.55 2.32
N GLN A 24 26.75 8.14 3.59
CA GLN A 24 26.24 6.83 4.04
C GLN A 24 24.74 6.72 3.81
N LEU A 25 23.98 7.76 4.14
CA LEU A 25 22.53 7.80 3.91
C LEU A 25 22.20 7.73 2.42
N ALA A 26 22.94 8.46 1.57
CA ALA A 26 22.78 8.35 0.11
C ALA A 26 23.11 6.95 -0.41
N SER A 27 24.15 6.31 0.10
CA SER A 27 24.52 4.94 -0.27
C SER A 27 23.45 3.93 0.15
N LEU A 28 22.90 4.08 1.36
CA LEU A 28 21.81 3.23 1.86
C LEU A 28 20.55 3.39 1.00
N GLU A 29 20.20 4.63 0.64
CA GLU A 29 19.07 4.87 -0.25
C GLU A 29 19.26 4.24 -1.64
N ILE A 30 20.45 4.39 -2.23
CA ILE A 30 20.79 3.77 -3.51
C ILE A 30 20.70 2.24 -3.41
N PHE A 31 21.18 1.65 -2.31
CA PHE A 31 21.07 0.21 -2.06
C PHE A 31 19.62 -0.28 -2.10
N PHE A 32 18.72 0.39 -1.37
CA PHE A 32 17.30 0.01 -1.35
C PHE A 32 16.60 0.25 -2.68
N LEU A 33 16.88 1.38 -3.34
CA LEU A 33 16.33 1.71 -4.65
C LEU A 33 16.76 0.70 -5.70
N TRP A 34 18.04 0.35 -5.73
CA TRP A 34 18.61 -0.63 -6.66
C TRP A 34 17.94 -1.99 -6.47
N ARG A 35 17.88 -2.48 -5.23
CA ARG A 35 17.30 -3.78 -4.89
C ARG A 35 15.80 -3.87 -5.21
N ASN A 36 15.09 -2.74 -5.12
CA ASN A 36 13.65 -2.66 -5.36
C ASN A 36 13.29 -1.98 -6.69
N PHE A 37 14.24 -1.80 -7.61
CA PHE A 37 14.06 -0.97 -8.80
C PHE A 37 12.86 -1.40 -9.65
N ARG A 38 12.63 -2.70 -9.81
CA ARG A 38 11.47 -3.25 -10.51
C ARG A 38 10.15 -2.84 -9.84
N LYS A 39 10.03 -3.10 -8.54
CA LYS A 39 8.83 -2.77 -7.74
C LYS A 39 8.58 -1.26 -7.71
N PHE A 40 9.65 -0.48 -7.55
CA PHE A 40 9.59 0.98 -7.63
C PHE A 40 9.10 1.46 -9.00
N THR A 41 9.61 0.89 -10.10
CA THR A 41 9.20 1.24 -11.46
C THR A 41 7.73 0.93 -11.71
N VAL A 42 7.26 -0.25 -11.29
CA VAL A 42 5.84 -0.63 -11.39
C VAL A 42 5.00 0.37 -10.63
N ARG A 43 5.35 0.64 -9.36
CA ARG A 43 4.66 1.60 -8.49
C ARG A 43 4.65 3.02 -9.06
N PHE A 44 5.75 3.52 -9.58
CA PHE A 44 5.83 4.85 -10.20
C PHE A 44 5.02 4.97 -11.51
N ARG A 45 4.68 3.84 -12.14
CA ARG A 45 3.84 3.80 -13.35
C ARG A 45 2.38 3.49 -13.04
N GLN A 46 2.02 3.27 -11.77
CA GLN A 46 0.64 3.15 -11.33
C GLN A 46 -0.16 4.45 -11.56
N ASP A 47 0.53 5.58 -11.76
CA ASP A 47 -0.11 6.82 -12.19
C ASP A 47 -0.88 6.65 -13.51
N ILE A 48 -0.44 5.80 -14.43
CA ILE A 48 -1.14 5.53 -15.69
C ILE A 48 -2.55 5.00 -15.42
N CYS A 49 -2.69 4.04 -14.50
CA CYS A 49 -3.98 3.49 -14.11
C CYS A 49 -4.83 4.55 -13.41
N LEU A 50 -4.22 5.30 -12.49
CA LEU A 50 -4.86 6.37 -11.73
C LEU A 50 -5.39 7.48 -12.64
N CYS A 51 -4.70 7.75 -13.75
CA CYS A 51 -4.90 8.90 -14.62
C CYS A 51 -5.48 8.53 -16.00
N GLY A 52 -6.30 7.49 -16.08
CA GLY A 52 -7.03 7.13 -17.30
C GLY A 52 -6.13 6.82 -18.50
N GLY A 53 -4.97 6.19 -18.27
CA GLY A 53 -4.00 5.83 -19.31
C GLY A 53 -2.94 6.90 -19.59
N GLN A 54 -2.94 8.03 -18.89
CA GLN A 54 -1.95 9.10 -19.06
C GLN A 54 -1.00 9.21 -17.86
N ARG A 55 0.16 9.83 -18.04
CA ARG A 55 1.07 10.12 -16.92
C ARG A 55 0.56 11.30 -16.11
N LEU A 56 0.69 11.22 -14.78
CA LEU A 56 0.26 12.30 -13.88
C LEU A 56 0.97 13.62 -14.21
N ALA A 57 2.28 13.56 -14.48
CA ALA A 57 3.07 14.73 -14.88
C ALA A 57 2.52 15.42 -16.13
N LYS A 58 2.00 14.65 -17.10
CA LYS A 58 1.40 15.18 -18.33
C LYS A 58 0.08 15.91 -18.03
N LEU A 59 -0.80 15.30 -17.22
CA LEU A 59 -2.08 15.90 -16.86
C LEU A 59 -1.89 17.18 -16.04
N ILE A 60 -1.02 17.15 -15.02
CA ILE A 60 -0.66 18.37 -14.27
C ILE A 60 -0.05 19.39 -15.23
N GLY A 61 0.79 18.97 -16.18
CA GLY A 61 1.37 19.83 -17.21
C GLY A 61 0.35 20.44 -18.18
N GLN A 62 -0.88 19.94 -18.26
CA GLN A 62 -1.95 20.48 -19.11
C GLN A 62 -2.97 21.31 -18.34
N TRP A 63 -2.94 21.25 -17.00
CA TRP A 63 -3.87 21.98 -16.13
C TRP A 63 -3.84 23.50 -16.37
N LYS A 64 -5.02 24.10 -16.41
CA LYS A 64 -5.25 25.55 -16.49
C LYS A 64 -5.69 26.07 -15.13
N ALA A 65 -4.87 26.93 -14.52
CA ALA A 65 -5.12 27.53 -13.21
C ALA A 65 -6.06 28.75 -13.34
N ASP A 66 -7.34 28.52 -13.59
CA ASP A 66 -8.33 29.57 -13.91
C ASP A 66 -9.19 30.04 -12.72
N ARG A 67 -9.30 29.23 -11.66
CA ARG A 67 -10.10 29.54 -10.47
C ARG A 67 -9.28 30.20 -9.36
N PRO A 68 -9.82 31.14 -8.58
CA PRO A 68 -9.17 31.62 -7.35
C PRO A 68 -9.43 30.65 -6.18
N GLU A 69 -8.38 30.00 -5.68
CA GLU A 69 -8.48 28.86 -4.74
C GLU A 69 -7.40 28.89 -3.65
N ILE A 70 -6.30 29.64 -3.86
CA ILE A 70 -5.15 29.66 -2.95
C ILE A 70 -5.00 31.02 -2.28
N THR A 71 -5.15 31.02 -0.95
CA THR A 71 -4.80 32.18 -0.11
C THR A 71 -3.32 32.50 -0.23
N LEU A 72 -3.00 33.75 -0.58
CA LEU A 72 -1.63 34.23 -0.71
C LEU A 72 -0.84 34.04 0.59
N ARG A 73 0.31 33.37 0.48
CA ARG A 73 1.33 33.32 1.53
C ARG A 73 2.72 33.34 0.93
N TRP A 74 3.70 33.68 1.76
CA TRP A 74 5.11 33.68 1.39
C TRP A 74 5.81 32.51 2.08
N VAL A 75 6.58 31.75 1.34
CA VAL A 75 7.24 30.53 1.82
C VAL A 75 8.75 30.62 1.57
N THR A 76 9.57 30.19 2.53
CA THR A 76 11.02 30.17 2.37
C THR A 76 11.44 28.90 1.62
N PRO A 77 11.83 28.96 0.34
CA PRO A 77 12.16 27.77 -0.43
C PRO A 77 13.40 27.06 0.15
N PRO A 78 13.42 25.71 0.14
CA PRO A 78 14.62 24.98 0.53
C PRO A 78 15.81 25.33 -0.38
N LYS A 79 17.02 25.38 0.19
CA LYS A 79 18.24 25.72 -0.57
C LYS A 79 18.46 24.82 -1.79
N TRP A 80 18.08 23.54 -1.70
CA TRP A 80 18.22 22.60 -2.81
C TRP A 80 17.32 22.98 -3.99
N LEU A 81 16.13 23.52 -3.73
CA LEU A 81 15.15 23.86 -4.76
C LEU A 81 15.60 25.08 -5.56
N VAL A 82 16.16 26.09 -4.87
CA VAL A 82 16.72 27.30 -5.50
C VAL A 82 17.88 26.99 -6.44
N ARG A 83 18.59 25.87 -6.23
CA ARG A 83 19.75 25.45 -7.03
C ARG A 83 19.37 24.66 -8.29
N ILE A 84 18.10 24.29 -8.48
CA ILE A 84 17.69 23.56 -9.67
C ILE A 84 17.53 24.53 -10.83
N GLU A 85 18.34 24.33 -11.86
CA GLU A 85 18.27 25.10 -13.10
C GLU A 85 17.02 24.76 -13.91
N GLY A 86 16.50 25.74 -14.66
CA GLY A 86 15.35 25.54 -15.54
C GLY A 86 13.98 25.46 -14.84
N LEU A 87 13.92 25.65 -13.52
CA LEU A 87 12.63 25.78 -12.84
C LEU A 87 11.92 27.10 -13.21
N PRO A 88 10.58 27.13 -13.14
CA PRO A 88 9.81 28.36 -13.29
C PRO A 88 10.28 29.46 -12.33
N LYS A 89 10.32 30.70 -12.81
CA LYS A 89 10.68 31.86 -11.98
C LYS A 89 9.48 32.26 -11.13
N ILE A 90 9.42 31.74 -9.91
CA ILE A 90 8.40 32.15 -8.94
C ILE A 90 8.74 33.55 -8.42
N ARG A 91 7.72 34.41 -8.32
CA ARG A 91 7.88 35.75 -7.75
C ARG A 91 8.49 35.64 -6.35
N SER A 92 9.61 36.31 -6.14
CA SER A 92 10.34 36.29 -4.88
C SER A 92 10.45 37.66 -4.24
N ARG A 93 10.64 37.68 -2.92
CA ARG A 93 11.02 38.88 -2.15
C ARG A 93 12.08 38.53 -1.12
N THR A 94 12.73 39.55 -0.58
CA THR A 94 13.60 39.41 0.59
C THR A 94 12.90 40.01 1.79
N ALA A 95 12.61 39.21 2.81
CA ALA A 95 12.01 39.64 4.06
C ALA A 95 12.89 39.17 5.23
N GLY A 96 13.35 40.10 6.08
CA GLY A 96 14.23 39.76 7.21
C GLY A 96 15.53 39.06 6.79
N GLY A 97 16.08 39.41 5.61
CA GLY A 97 17.28 38.78 5.06
C GLY A 97 17.08 37.37 4.51
N ARG A 98 15.85 36.85 4.48
CA ARG A 98 15.51 35.54 3.92
C ARG A 98 14.81 35.70 2.58
N LEU A 99 15.18 34.85 1.62
CA LEU A 99 14.48 34.72 0.35
C LEU A 99 13.13 34.03 0.60
N GLU A 100 12.06 34.64 0.13
CA GLU A 100 10.72 34.06 0.16
C GLU A 100 10.13 34.01 -1.24
N TRP A 101 9.37 32.97 -1.55
CA TRP A 101 8.64 32.77 -2.80
C TRP A 101 7.14 32.90 -2.55
N GLU A 102 6.42 33.55 -3.46
CA GLU A 102 4.97 33.71 -3.39
C GLU A 102 4.26 32.38 -3.70
N PHE A 103 3.36 31.94 -2.82
CA PHE A 103 2.37 30.89 -3.11
C PHE A 103 0.97 31.52 -3.09
N SER A 104 0.39 31.68 -4.27
CA SER A 104 -0.92 32.31 -4.49
C SER A 104 -1.55 31.76 -5.77
N ASP A 105 -2.78 32.20 -6.09
CA ASP A 105 -3.38 31.91 -7.40
C ASP A 105 -2.56 32.41 -8.60
N LYS A 106 -1.71 33.42 -8.42
CA LYS A 106 -0.84 33.93 -9.49
C LYS A 106 0.34 33.01 -9.78
N THR A 107 0.80 32.25 -8.78
CA THR A 107 2.01 31.42 -8.89
C THR A 107 1.74 29.92 -8.78
N LYS A 108 0.50 29.49 -8.45
CA LYS A 108 0.17 28.07 -8.29
C LYS A 108 0.48 27.23 -9.52
N ARG A 109 0.37 27.83 -10.71
CA ARG A 109 0.78 27.18 -11.97
C ARG A 109 2.28 26.91 -11.99
N ASP A 110 3.11 27.88 -11.64
CA ASP A 110 4.56 27.73 -11.57
C ASP A 110 4.97 26.64 -10.57
N TRP A 111 4.33 26.60 -9.40
CA TRP A 111 4.54 25.55 -8.41
C TRP A 111 4.14 24.16 -8.94
N SER A 112 3.03 24.04 -9.68
CA SER A 112 2.66 22.77 -10.32
C SER A 112 3.69 22.34 -11.36
N MET A 113 4.32 23.28 -12.08
CA MET A 113 5.35 22.98 -13.08
C MET A 113 6.67 22.50 -12.44
N ILE A 114 6.95 22.87 -11.19
CA ILE A 114 8.04 22.25 -10.41
C ILE A 114 7.73 20.77 -10.18
N LEU A 115 6.52 20.42 -9.74
CA LEU A 115 6.11 19.03 -9.57
C LEU A 115 6.21 18.23 -10.87
N VAL A 116 5.74 18.79 -11.99
CA VAL A 116 5.86 18.20 -13.34
C VAL A 116 7.33 17.93 -13.68
N THR A 117 8.22 18.88 -13.38
CA THR A 117 9.65 18.75 -13.67
C THR A 117 10.30 17.62 -12.86
N LEU A 118 9.96 17.49 -11.57
CA LEU A 118 10.45 16.41 -10.71
C LEU A 118 9.96 15.05 -11.21
N LEU A 119 8.65 14.89 -11.45
CA LEU A 119 8.07 13.63 -11.94
C LEU A 119 8.63 13.24 -13.32
N SER A 120 8.73 14.18 -14.25
CA SER A 120 9.29 13.92 -15.59
C SER A 120 10.77 13.56 -15.54
N SER A 121 11.52 14.09 -14.58
CA SER A 121 12.94 13.79 -14.42
C SER A 121 13.18 12.42 -13.79
N MET A 122 12.31 12.00 -12.85
CA MET A 122 12.27 10.61 -12.38
C MET A 122 11.98 9.65 -13.52
N ASP A 123 10.97 9.94 -14.35
CA ASP A 123 10.61 9.09 -15.48
C ASP A 123 11.78 8.89 -16.46
N ARG A 124 12.43 9.99 -16.87
CA ARG A 124 13.63 9.92 -17.71
C ARG A 124 14.76 9.12 -17.06
N SER A 125 14.94 9.26 -15.74
CA SER A 125 16.00 8.55 -15.01
C SER A 125 15.72 7.05 -14.92
N ILE A 126 14.45 6.64 -14.73
CA ILE A 126 14.03 5.23 -14.79
C ILE A 126 14.36 4.64 -16.17
N GLU A 127 14.02 5.34 -17.25
CA GLU A 127 14.33 4.88 -18.61
C GLU A 127 15.83 4.90 -18.92
N SER A 128 16.61 5.72 -18.20
CA SER A 128 18.08 5.69 -18.27
C SER A 128 18.62 4.44 -17.60
N VAL A 129 18.19 4.14 -16.36
CA VAL A 129 18.61 2.94 -15.61
C VAL A 129 18.30 1.66 -16.39
N LYS A 130 17.11 1.58 -17.01
CA LYS A 130 16.73 0.41 -17.84
C LYS A 130 17.61 0.19 -19.06
N ARG A 131 18.17 1.26 -19.64
CA ARG A 131 19.01 1.20 -20.85
C ARG A 131 20.50 1.05 -20.52
N ALA A 132 20.89 1.32 -19.28
CA ALA A 132 22.29 1.30 -18.87
C ALA A 132 22.82 -0.14 -18.80
N ARG A 133 24.07 -0.34 -19.26
CA ARG A 133 24.79 -1.61 -19.10
C ARG A 133 25.33 -1.77 -17.68
N GLU A 134 25.70 -0.66 -17.05
CA GLU A 134 26.14 -0.54 -15.66
C GLU A 134 25.22 0.47 -14.97
N MET A 135 24.64 0.13 -13.82
CA MET A 135 23.55 0.94 -13.23
C MET A 135 24.03 2.10 -12.35
N GLY A 136 25.33 2.21 -12.04
CA GLY A 136 25.82 3.02 -10.91
C GLY A 136 25.45 4.51 -10.98
N LYS A 137 25.81 5.21 -12.06
CA LYS A 137 25.57 6.66 -12.16
C LYS A 137 24.09 6.99 -12.41
N GLU A 138 23.40 6.12 -13.13
CA GLU A 138 21.99 6.27 -13.47
C GLU A 138 21.12 6.06 -12.23
N ILE A 139 21.45 5.09 -11.37
CA ILE A 139 20.71 4.86 -10.12
C ILE A 139 20.94 5.99 -9.11
N GLU A 140 22.15 6.56 -9.04
CA GLU A 140 22.44 7.77 -8.26
C GLU A 140 21.59 8.95 -8.72
N THR A 141 21.48 9.13 -10.04
CA THR A 141 20.68 10.20 -10.64
C THR A 141 19.19 10.00 -10.32
N LEU A 142 18.69 8.76 -10.44
CA LEU A 142 17.31 8.44 -10.06
C LEU A 142 17.08 8.70 -8.56
N ASN A 143 18.00 8.26 -7.70
CA ASN A 143 17.93 8.49 -6.25
C ASN A 143 17.84 9.99 -5.93
N LEU A 144 18.66 10.81 -6.58
CA LEU A 144 18.63 12.26 -6.41
C LEU A 144 17.25 12.86 -6.73
N TRP A 145 16.60 12.41 -7.80
CA TRP A 145 15.26 12.88 -8.15
C TRP A 145 14.18 12.36 -7.21
N CYS A 146 14.26 11.10 -6.79
CA CYS A 146 13.38 10.53 -5.77
C CYS A 146 13.46 11.34 -4.46
N ARG A 147 14.68 11.66 -4.00
CA ARG A 147 14.93 12.45 -2.78
C ARG A 147 14.41 13.88 -2.92
N ARG A 148 14.57 14.52 -4.08
CA ARG A 148 13.99 15.85 -4.36
C ARG A 148 12.47 15.83 -4.35
N LEU A 149 11.86 14.80 -4.94
CA LEU A 149 10.41 14.63 -4.91
C LEU A 149 9.91 14.42 -3.47
N TYR A 150 10.59 13.55 -2.71
CA TYR A 150 10.33 13.33 -1.28
C TYR A 150 10.29 14.66 -0.53
N TYR A 151 11.39 15.43 -0.55
CA TYR A 151 11.45 16.70 0.15
C TYR A 151 10.45 17.74 -0.33
N PHE A 152 10.02 17.69 -1.60
CA PHE A 152 9.01 18.62 -2.10
C PHE A 152 7.60 18.27 -1.62
N ILE A 153 7.27 16.97 -1.57
CA ILE A 153 5.98 16.47 -1.08
C ILE A 153 5.85 16.68 0.43
N THR A 154 6.89 16.34 1.19
CA THR A 154 6.90 16.40 2.66
C THR A 154 7.26 17.77 3.22
N TRP A 155 7.48 18.77 2.36
CA TRP A 155 7.82 20.11 2.79
C TRP A 155 6.69 20.72 3.65
N GLU A 156 7.02 21.14 4.87
CA GLU A 156 6.10 21.72 5.86
C GLU A 156 5.25 22.89 5.33
N ALA A 157 5.73 23.59 4.29
CA ALA A 157 4.96 24.63 3.63
C ALA A 157 3.67 24.11 2.96
N GLY A 158 3.52 22.79 2.80
CA GLY A 158 2.28 22.16 2.33
C GLY A 158 1.92 22.48 0.88
N ILE A 159 2.90 22.87 0.05
CA ILE A 159 2.65 23.33 -1.34
C ILE A 159 1.98 22.24 -2.17
N VAL A 160 2.55 21.03 -2.20
CA VAL A 160 2.00 19.93 -3.01
C VAL A 160 0.61 19.51 -2.52
N LYS A 161 0.44 19.40 -1.19
CA LYS A 161 -0.86 19.09 -0.57
C LYS A 161 -1.92 20.13 -0.94
N ASP A 162 -1.62 21.41 -0.82
CA ASP A 162 -2.57 22.48 -1.12
C ASP A 162 -2.90 22.53 -2.61
N LEU A 163 -1.91 22.36 -3.49
CA LEU A 163 -2.17 22.24 -4.94
C LEU A 163 -3.12 21.07 -5.24
N LEU A 164 -2.90 19.89 -4.66
CA LEU A 164 -3.70 18.71 -4.97
C LEU A 164 -5.10 18.75 -4.35
N THR A 165 -5.23 19.29 -3.14
CA THR A 165 -6.46 19.15 -2.33
C THR A 165 -7.34 20.39 -2.29
N LYS A 166 -6.79 21.57 -2.61
CA LYS A 166 -7.53 22.84 -2.56
C LYS A 166 -7.79 23.44 -3.94
N THR A 167 -7.21 22.89 -5.00
CA THR A 167 -7.40 23.39 -6.37
C THR A 167 -8.08 22.37 -7.26
N ASN A 168 -8.60 22.83 -8.40
CA ASN A 168 -9.13 21.97 -9.46
C ASN A 168 -8.07 21.21 -10.27
N MET A 169 -6.79 21.21 -9.86
CA MET A 169 -5.67 20.62 -10.62
C MET A 169 -5.88 19.16 -11.01
N VAL A 170 -6.66 18.41 -10.23
CA VAL A 170 -6.93 16.99 -10.46
C VAL A 170 -8.41 16.67 -10.72
N ASP A 171 -9.27 17.68 -10.85
CA ASP A 171 -10.71 17.50 -11.04
C ASP A 171 -11.00 16.79 -12.37
N ASP A 172 -10.26 17.18 -13.42
CA ASP A 172 -10.38 16.65 -14.78
C ASP A 172 -9.69 15.28 -14.96
N ILE A 173 -9.03 14.75 -13.93
CA ILE A 173 -8.47 13.41 -13.99
C ILE A 173 -9.64 12.41 -13.93
N ASP A 174 -9.86 11.69 -15.02
CA ASP A 174 -10.81 10.59 -15.08
C ASP A 174 -10.24 9.40 -14.31
N ILE A 175 -10.45 9.40 -12.99
CA ILE A 175 -10.07 8.31 -12.12
C ILE A 175 -11.13 7.21 -12.28
N PRO A 176 -10.76 6.02 -12.76
CA PRO A 176 -11.71 4.93 -12.92
C PRO A 176 -12.38 4.62 -11.57
N THR A 177 -13.70 4.80 -11.51
CA THR A 177 -14.50 4.43 -10.32
C THR A 177 -14.57 2.91 -10.12
N LYS A 178 -14.19 2.13 -11.14
CA LYS A 178 -14.06 0.68 -11.09
C LYS A 178 -12.65 0.30 -11.51
N PHE A 179 -11.91 -0.32 -10.60
CA PHE A 179 -10.61 -0.89 -10.92
C PHE A 179 -10.83 -2.07 -11.88
N VAL A 180 -10.29 -1.97 -13.09
CA VAL A 180 -10.06 -3.13 -13.95
C VAL A 180 -8.62 -3.53 -13.69
N PRO A 181 -8.34 -4.71 -13.10
CA PRO A 181 -6.98 -5.18 -12.93
C PRO A 181 -6.28 -5.15 -14.28
N ILE A 182 -5.23 -4.32 -14.42
CA ILE A 182 -4.37 -4.39 -15.58
C ILE A 182 -3.63 -5.72 -15.47
N ARG A 183 -4.16 -6.73 -16.17
CA ARG A 183 -3.45 -7.99 -16.42
C ARG A 183 -2.27 -7.65 -17.32
N THR A 184 -1.11 -7.33 -16.75
CA THR A 184 0.14 -7.32 -17.51
C THR A 184 0.44 -8.76 -17.89
N SER A 185 0.20 -9.10 -19.15
CA SER A 185 0.07 -10.46 -19.66
C SER A 185 1.37 -11.27 -19.77
N GLU A 186 2.47 -10.91 -19.10
CA GLU A 186 3.77 -11.55 -19.41
C GLU A 186 4.69 -11.91 -18.23
N THR A 187 4.28 -11.73 -16.96
CA THR A 187 5.05 -12.31 -15.85
C THR A 187 4.15 -12.98 -14.82
N VAL A 188 3.90 -14.27 -15.05
CA VAL A 188 3.43 -15.22 -14.04
C VAL A 188 4.52 -15.27 -12.95
N GLY A 189 4.27 -14.71 -11.76
CA GLY A 189 5.14 -14.96 -10.61
C GLY A 189 5.24 -13.88 -9.52
N GLU A 190 4.81 -12.64 -9.72
CA GLU A 190 4.79 -11.65 -8.63
C GLU A 190 3.38 -11.04 -8.51
N TYR A 191 2.60 -11.60 -7.58
CA TYR A 191 1.36 -10.99 -7.12
C TYR A 191 1.67 -9.61 -6.53
N ASP A 192 1.40 -8.56 -7.30
CA ASP A 192 1.57 -7.17 -6.88
C ASP A 192 0.45 -6.78 -5.89
N ASN A 193 0.68 -7.11 -4.61
CA ASN A 193 -0.07 -6.57 -3.46
C ASN A 193 -0.04 -5.03 -3.41
N GLY A 194 0.74 -4.36 -4.26
CA GLY A 194 0.79 -2.91 -4.37
C GLY A 194 -0.39 -2.26 -5.10
N SER A 195 -1.26 -3.03 -5.77
CA SER A 195 -2.39 -2.50 -6.55
C SER A 195 -3.60 -2.08 -5.71
N ALA A 196 -3.82 -2.71 -4.55
CA ALA A 196 -4.88 -2.34 -3.61
C ALA A 196 -4.69 -0.91 -3.05
N GLY A 197 -3.46 -0.41 -3.02
CA GLY A 197 -3.11 0.92 -2.56
C GLY A 197 -3.63 2.07 -3.42
N ILE A 198 -4.16 1.82 -4.63
CA ILE A 198 -4.69 2.88 -5.51
C ILE A 198 -6.21 3.03 -5.39
N LEU A 199 -6.90 2.04 -4.83
CA LEU A 199 -8.36 2.11 -4.69
C LEU A 199 -8.74 3.31 -3.81
N PRO A 200 -9.69 4.16 -4.25
CA PRO A 200 -10.17 5.27 -3.44
C PRO A 200 -10.67 4.75 -2.09
N GLU A 201 -10.27 5.39 -1.00
CA GLU A 201 -10.97 5.17 0.27
C GLU A 201 -12.37 5.78 0.20
N LEU A 202 -13.33 5.27 0.99
CA LEU A 202 -14.71 5.77 0.98
C LEU A 202 -14.73 7.27 1.34
N GLY A 203 -15.16 8.12 0.41
CA GLY A 203 -15.19 9.58 0.58
C GLY A 203 -13.84 10.29 0.36
N GLU A 204 -12.81 9.59 -0.12
CA GLU A 204 -11.52 10.20 -0.48
C GLU A 204 -11.68 11.12 -1.71
N SER A 205 -11.20 12.35 -1.61
CA SER A 205 -11.15 13.27 -2.76
C SER A 205 -10.07 12.81 -3.75
N LYS A 206 -10.25 13.14 -5.04
CA LYS A 206 -9.24 12.85 -6.08
C LYS A 206 -7.85 13.40 -5.71
N GLY A 207 -7.82 14.60 -5.11
CA GLY A 207 -6.61 15.24 -4.59
C GLY A 207 -5.89 14.40 -3.54
N ASN A 208 -6.64 13.86 -2.57
CA ASN A 208 -6.09 13.00 -1.53
C ASN A 208 -5.59 11.68 -2.12
N GLN A 209 -6.30 11.11 -3.09
CA GLN A 209 -5.88 9.88 -3.76
C GLN A 209 -4.56 10.07 -4.53
N VAL A 210 -4.41 11.17 -5.27
CA VAL A 210 -3.15 11.50 -5.96
C VAL A 210 -2.03 11.78 -4.95
N LEU A 211 -2.32 12.48 -3.86
CA LEU A 211 -1.34 12.73 -2.79
C LEU A 211 -0.87 11.41 -2.16
N ARG A 212 -1.80 10.49 -1.85
CA ARG A 212 -1.50 9.16 -1.30
C ARG A 212 -0.67 8.33 -2.27
N TYR A 213 -0.96 8.39 -3.56
CA TYR A 213 -0.12 7.80 -4.61
C TYR A 213 1.31 8.36 -4.57
N LEU A 214 1.47 9.69 -4.55
CA LEU A 214 2.79 10.33 -4.50
C LEU A 214 3.55 9.96 -3.22
N CYS A 215 2.89 9.95 -2.05
CA CYS A 215 3.47 9.47 -0.80
C CYS A 215 3.91 8.00 -0.91
N THR A 216 3.13 7.15 -1.58
CA THR A 216 3.46 5.75 -1.80
C THR A 216 4.71 5.56 -2.68
N VAL A 217 4.93 6.43 -3.67
CA VAL A 217 6.15 6.43 -4.51
C VAL A 217 7.40 6.76 -3.69
N ILE A 218 7.30 7.68 -2.73
CA ILE A 218 8.42 8.20 -1.92
C ILE A 218 8.51 7.57 -0.52
N ALA A 219 7.62 6.65 -0.17
CA ALA A 219 7.51 6.06 1.18
C ALA A 219 8.81 5.41 1.67
N TRP A 220 9.64 4.90 0.77
CA TRP A 220 10.90 4.27 1.13
C TRP A 220 11.97 5.30 1.55
N HIS A 221 12.00 6.50 0.97
CA HIS A 221 12.83 7.60 1.47
C HIS A 221 12.36 8.07 2.84
N GLU A 222 11.04 8.14 3.04
CA GLU A 222 10.48 8.47 4.35
C GLU A 222 10.87 7.43 5.39
N ALA A 223 10.80 6.14 5.03
CA ALA A 223 11.23 5.05 5.89
C ALA A 223 12.72 5.15 6.24
N ILE A 224 13.60 5.33 5.25
CA ILE A 224 15.05 5.45 5.50
C ILE A 224 15.36 6.66 6.37
N ASN A 225 14.79 7.84 6.06
CA ASN A 225 14.98 9.02 6.90
C ASN A 225 14.46 8.77 8.30
N THR A 226 13.26 8.21 8.48
CA THR A 226 12.71 7.91 9.81
C THR A 226 13.58 6.92 10.60
N LEU A 227 14.08 5.87 9.94
CA LEU A 227 14.92 4.87 10.56
C LEU A 227 16.28 5.46 10.96
N CYS A 228 16.92 6.23 10.08
CA CYS A 228 18.24 6.81 10.33
C CYS A 228 18.20 8.10 11.17
N ASP A 229 17.07 8.81 11.21
CA ASP A 229 16.89 10.01 12.01
C ASP A 229 16.71 9.68 13.51
N ASN A 230 16.37 8.45 13.85
CA ASN A 230 16.23 7.99 15.22
C ASN A 230 17.59 7.57 15.81
N GLU A 231 18.11 8.35 16.76
CA GLU A 231 19.40 8.12 17.42
C GLU A 231 19.48 6.80 18.19
N THR A 232 18.34 6.29 18.64
CA THR A 232 18.27 5.03 19.39
C THR A 232 18.16 3.81 18.49
N LEU A 233 17.67 3.99 17.25
CA LEU A 233 17.35 2.86 16.40
C LEU A 233 18.59 2.02 16.03
N PRO A 234 19.73 2.57 15.59
CA PRO A 234 20.91 1.76 15.29
C PRO A 234 21.36 0.87 16.47
N GLU A 235 21.22 1.36 17.70
CA GLU A 235 21.54 0.58 18.90
C GLU A 235 20.46 -0.48 19.21
N PHE A 236 19.19 -0.16 18.98
CA PHE A 236 18.11 -1.15 19.04
C PHE A 236 18.32 -2.25 18.00
N LEU A 237 18.64 -1.90 16.75
CA LEU A 237 18.86 -2.86 15.67
C LEU A 237 19.95 -3.86 16.06
N LYS A 238 21.08 -3.45 16.66
CA LYS A 238 22.12 -4.41 17.11
C LYS A 238 21.61 -5.54 18.03
N ASN A 239 20.48 -5.34 18.70
CA ASN A 239 19.91 -6.27 19.69
C ASN A 239 18.59 -6.92 19.22
N ILE A 240 18.23 -6.83 17.94
CA ILE A 240 17.04 -7.50 17.41
C ILE A 240 17.38 -8.91 16.97
N GLU A 241 16.63 -9.88 17.47
CA GLU A 241 16.59 -11.24 16.95
C GLU A 241 15.59 -11.32 15.78
N ILE A 242 16.02 -11.85 14.64
CA ILE A 242 15.18 -11.98 13.45
C ILE A 242 14.92 -13.47 13.20
N GLY A 243 13.65 -13.86 13.29
CA GLY A 243 13.18 -15.18 12.87
C GLY A 243 12.49 -15.10 11.51
N LEU A 244 12.86 -15.99 10.59
CA LEU A 244 12.13 -16.18 9.33
C LEU A 244 11.15 -17.33 9.50
N VAL A 245 9.85 -17.02 9.41
CA VAL A 245 8.79 -18.04 9.39
C VAL A 245 8.38 -18.27 7.95
N GLN A 246 8.53 -19.50 7.48
CA GLN A 246 8.04 -19.92 6.17
C GLN A 246 6.81 -20.81 6.35
N VAL A 247 5.70 -20.43 5.72
CA VAL A 247 4.51 -21.26 5.62
C VAL A 247 4.48 -21.88 4.23
N PRO A 248 4.54 -23.22 4.09
CA PRO A 248 4.48 -23.85 2.79
C PRO A 248 3.10 -23.59 2.16
N PRO A 249 3.02 -23.45 0.82
CA PRO A 249 1.73 -23.30 0.15
C PRO A 249 0.88 -24.55 0.40
N SER A 250 -0.37 -24.33 0.80
CA SER A 250 -1.36 -25.42 0.87
C SER A 250 -1.80 -25.78 -0.54
N PRO A 251 -2.02 -27.08 -0.85
CA PRO A 251 -2.73 -27.42 -2.07
C PRO A 251 -4.11 -26.75 -2.03
N SER A 252 -4.41 -26.00 -3.08
CA SER A 252 -5.67 -25.28 -3.17
C SER A 252 -6.83 -26.26 -3.21
N SER A 253 -7.69 -26.22 -2.19
CA SER A 253 -8.96 -26.96 -2.13
C SER A 253 -10.11 -25.99 -2.30
N VAL A 254 -10.03 -25.12 -3.30
CA VAL A 254 -11.05 -24.11 -3.55
C VAL A 254 -12.33 -24.81 -3.99
N PRO A 255 -13.45 -24.61 -3.28
CA PRO A 255 -14.72 -25.17 -3.71
C PRO A 255 -15.08 -24.65 -5.10
N THR A 256 -15.57 -25.54 -5.95
CA THR A 256 -16.10 -25.18 -7.25
C THR A 256 -17.28 -24.22 -7.10
N LEU A 257 -17.57 -23.42 -8.14
CA LEU A 257 -18.73 -22.55 -8.15
C LEU A 257 -20.04 -23.31 -7.87
N SER A 258 -20.14 -24.58 -8.29
CA SER A 258 -21.30 -25.43 -7.99
C SER A 258 -21.39 -25.71 -6.48
N GLU A 259 -20.30 -26.13 -5.86
CA GLU A 259 -20.23 -26.40 -4.42
C GLU A 259 -20.55 -25.14 -3.60
N ILE A 260 -19.98 -23.99 -3.97
CA ILE A 260 -20.29 -22.70 -3.32
C ILE A 260 -21.77 -22.36 -3.46
N SER A 261 -22.33 -22.56 -4.65
CA SER A 261 -23.73 -22.22 -4.92
C SER A 261 -24.69 -23.10 -4.14
N ASP A 262 -24.44 -24.41 -4.12
CA ASP A 262 -25.29 -25.37 -3.42
C ASP A 262 -25.26 -25.10 -1.90
N GLU A 263 -24.06 -24.94 -1.33
CA GLU A 263 -23.90 -24.61 0.10
C GLU A 263 -24.54 -23.26 0.45
N PHE A 264 -24.41 -22.25 -0.42
CA PHE A 264 -25.05 -20.95 -0.20
C PHE A 264 -26.57 -21.06 -0.03
N PHE A 265 -27.23 -21.87 -0.86
CA PHE A 265 -28.69 -22.04 -0.79
C PHE A 265 -29.12 -22.97 0.36
N ILE A 266 -28.27 -23.92 0.77
CA ILE A 266 -28.49 -24.70 2.00
C ILE A 266 -28.49 -23.78 3.21
N ARG A 267 -27.52 -22.86 3.31
CA ARG A 267 -27.40 -21.92 4.44
C ARG A 267 -28.44 -20.81 4.41
N PHE A 268 -28.84 -20.36 3.21
CA PHE A 268 -29.78 -19.25 3.05
C PHE A 268 -30.99 -19.60 2.17
N PRO A 269 -31.90 -20.48 2.64
CA PRO A 269 -33.02 -20.98 1.83
C PRO A 269 -33.93 -19.86 1.28
N ALA A 270 -34.07 -18.74 2.00
CA ALA A 270 -34.85 -17.59 1.56
C ALA A 270 -34.35 -16.97 0.24
N MET A 271 -33.06 -17.13 -0.09
CA MET A 271 -32.46 -16.63 -1.33
C MET A 271 -32.86 -17.45 -2.56
N MET A 272 -33.49 -18.62 -2.38
CA MET A 272 -33.95 -19.48 -3.48
C MET A 272 -34.96 -18.78 -4.40
N ALA A 273 -35.76 -17.84 -3.89
CA ALA A 273 -36.68 -17.05 -4.71
C ALA A 273 -35.95 -16.22 -5.79
N SER A 274 -34.67 -15.87 -5.55
CA SER A 274 -33.81 -15.12 -6.47
C SER A 274 -32.69 -15.99 -7.06
N ARG A 275 -32.83 -17.32 -7.05
CA ARG A 275 -31.76 -18.28 -7.42
C ARG A 275 -31.05 -17.93 -8.71
N ARG A 276 -31.80 -17.66 -9.79
CA ARG A 276 -31.20 -17.32 -11.11
C ARG A 276 -30.34 -16.05 -11.08
N ALA A 277 -30.80 -15.02 -10.36
CA ALA A 277 -30.06 -13.76 -10.25
C ALA A 277 -28.81 -13.93 -9.38
N VAL A 278 -28.92 -14.65 -8.27
CA VAL A 278 -27.80 -14.98 -7.37
C VAL A 278 -26.72 -15.76 -8.12
N LEU A 279 -27.08 -16.85 -8.81
CA LEU A 279 -26.14 -17.66 -9.60
C LEU A 279 -25.40 -16.79 -10.63
N LYS A 280 -26.12 -15.93 -11.35
CA LYS A 280 -25.52 -15.03 -12.35
C LYS A 280 -24.59 -13.98 -11.72
N ILE A 281 -24.84 -13.55 -10.48
CA ILE A 281 -23.93 -12.65 -9.75
C ILE A 281 -22.69 -13.42 -9.30
N LEU A 282 -22.85 -14.65 -8.78
CA LEU A 282 -21.73 -15.50 -8.37
C LEU A 282 -20.84 -15.84 -9.56
N GLU A 283 -21.41 -16.31 -10.69
CA GLU A 283 -20.68 -16.58 -11.94
C GLU A 283 -19.85 -15.39 -12.43
N ARG A 284 -20.39 -14.17 -12.31
CA ARG A 284 -19.66 -12.95 -12.73
C ARG A 284 -18.51 -12.58 -11.80
N ARG A 285 -18.54 -13.04 -10.55
CA ARG A 285 -17.57 -12.68 -9.51
C ARG A 285 -16.60 -13.81 -9.19
N HIS A 286 -16.96 -15.05 -9.54
CA HIS A 286 -16.08 -16.20 -9.47
C HIS A 286 -15.11 -16.15 -10.64
N SER A 287 -13.83 -15.94 -10.37
CA SER A 287 -12.79 -16.05 -11.38
C SER A 287 -12.35 -17.50 -11.53
N ASP A 288 -12.22 -18.00 -12.77
CA ASP A 288 -11.60 -19.30 -13.07
C ASP A 288 -10.08 -19.32 -12.81
N ASP A 289 -9.49 -18.18 -12.43
CA ASP A 289 -8.08 -18.09 -12.08
C ASP A 289 -7.83 -18.80 -10.73
N MET A 290 -6.81 -19.66 -10.68
CA MET A 290 -6.30 -20.31 -9.46
C MET A 290 -6.30 -19.32 -8.30
N PHE A 291 -7.19 -19.54 -7.33
CA PHE A 291 -7.08 -18.88 -6.04
C PHE A 291 -5.81 -19.43 -5.39
N CYS A 292 -4.79 -18.58 -5.28
CA CYS A 292 -3.60 -18.92 -4.53
C CYS A 292 -3.88 -18.65 -3.04
N ASP A 293 -4.33 -19.71 -2.36
CA ASP A 293 -4.55 -19.76 -0.92
C ASP A 293 -3.21 -19.55 -0.19
N PHE A 294 -2.92 -18.32 0.24
CA PHE A 294 -1.79 -18.04 1.11
C PHE A 294 -2.28 -17.68 2.50
N VAL A 295 -1.66 -18.31 3.51
CA VAL A 295 -1.77 -17.84 4.89
C VAL A 295 -1.12 -16.46 4.94
N HIS A 296 -1.88 -15.44 5.35
CA HIS A 296 -1.32 -14.10 5.49
C HIS A 296 -0.24 -14.09 6.57
N PRO A 297 0.85 -13.31 6.41
CA PRO A 297 1.88 -13.21 7.43
C PRO A 297 1.33 -12.85 8.81
N GLU A 298 0.37 -11.93 8.90
CA GLU A 298 -0.26 -11.58 10.18
C GLU A 298 -0.99 -12.77 10.81
N ALA A 299 -1.73 -13.54 10.00
CA ALA A 299 -2.46 -14.71 10.47
C ALA A 299 -1.49 -15.81 10.94
N ALA A 300 -0.41 -16.06 10.18
CA ALA A 300 0.63 -17.01 10.57
C ALA A 300 1.27 -16.64 11.91
N LEU A 301 1.61 -15.37 12.11
CA LEU A 301 2.18 -14.88 13.37
C LEU A 301 1.19 -14.96 14.53
N MET A 302 -0.08 -14.63 14.31
CA MET A 302 -1.14 -14.79 15.31
C MET A 302 -1.31 -16.25 15.74
N GLY A 303 -1.33 -17.18 14.78
CA GLY A 303 -1.40 -18.61 15.05
C GLY A 303 -0.21 -19.10 15.86
N LEU A 304 1.01 -18.72 15.48
CA LEU A 304 2.24 -19.09 16.20
C LEU A 304 2.23 -18.57 17.63
N LEU A 305 1.93 -17.28 17.82
CA LEU A 305 1.88 -16.69 19.15
C LEU A 305 0.82 -17.34 20.02
N ASN A 306 -0.36 -17.62 19.46
CA ASN A 306 -1.42 -18.29 20.21
C ASN A 306 -1.06 -19.74 20.57
N HIS A 307 -0.36 -20.46 19.69
CA HIS A 307 0.16 -21.80 19.97
C HIS A 307 1.13 -21.81 21.16
N TYR A 308 2.07 -20.87 21.20
CA TYR A 308 3.05 -20.77 22.31
C TYR A 308 2.51 -20.11 23.59
N SER A 309 1.35 -19.44 23.52
CA SER A 309 0.61 -18.95 24.69
C SER A 309 -0.19 -20.03 25.41
N ALA A 310 -0.57 -21.11 24.71
CA ALA A 310 -1.42 -22.16 25.26
C ALA A 310 -0.71 -23.00 26.34
N VAL A 311 -1.48 -23.48 27.32
CA VAL A 311 -0.97 -24.33 28.43
C VAL A 311 -0.54 -25.70 27.90
N GLU A 312 -1.22 -26.21 26.88
CA GLU A 312 -0.86 -27.41 26.14
C GLU A 312 -0.89 -27.09 24.64
N PRO A 313 0.28 -26.85 24.01
CA PRO A 313 0.34 -26.65 22.57
C PRO A 313 -0.13 -27.91 21.86
N ASP A 314 -1.02 -27.73 20.88
CA ASP A 314 -1.54 -28.81 20.03
C ASP A 314 -0.34 -29.53 19.36
N GLN A 315 -0.18 -30.83 19.62
CA GLN A 315 1.03 -31.59 19.27
C GLN A 315 1.10 -31.98 17.78
N ASP A 316 0.03 -31.73 17.03
CA ASP A 316 -0.14 -32.24 15.67
C ASP A 316 0.58 -31.43 14.59
N VAL A 317 1.39 -30.42 14.95
CA VAL A 317 2.10 -29.61 13.96
C VAL A 317 3.62 -29.67 14.13
N GLU A 318 4.28 -30.21 13.11
CA GLU A 318 5.75 -30.19 13.00
C GLU A 318 6.25 -28.77 12.74
N LEU A 319 6.73 -28.11 13.81
CA LEU A 319 7.51 -26.88 13.72
C LEU A 319 8.98 -27.24 13.59
N TRP A 320 9.60 -26.87 12.47
CA TRP A 320 11.05 -26.96 12.34
C TRP A 320 11.73 -26.00 13.32
N ASP A 321 12.80 -26.44 13.96
CA ASP A 321 13.51 -25.69 15.00
C ASP A 321 12.61 -25.20 16.15
N ALA A 322 11.65 -26.03 16.56
CA ALA A 322 10.67 -25.71 17.62
C ALA A 322 11.31 -25.15 18.91
N GLN A 323 12.53 -25.58 19.26
CA GLN A 323 13.27 -25.08 20.41
C GLN A 323 13.73 -23.62 20.24
N ILE A 324 14.22 -23.24 19.06
CA ILE A 324 14.62 -21.86 18.75
C ILE A 324 13.37 -20.98 18.68
N MET A 325 12.32 -21.45 18.00
CA MET A 325 11.04 -20.74 17.93
C MET A 325 10.42 -20.55 19.32
N GLN A 326 10.53 -21.53 20.21
CA GLN A 326 10.10 -21.39 21.60
C GLN A 326 10.92 -20.30 22.33
N GLN A 327 12.23 -20.24 22.15
CA GLN A 327 13.07 -19.22 22.79
C GLN A 327 12.73 -17.80 22.32
N VAL A 328 12.44 -17.61 21.03
CA VAL A 328 12.16 -16.30 20.44
C VAL A 328 10.69 -15.87 20.63
N VAL A 329 9.74 -16.77 20.40
CA VAL A 329 8.29 -16.44 20.35
C VAL A 329 7.64 -16.53 21.73
N GLN A 330 8.05 -17.47 22.59
CA GLN A 330 7.40 -17.67 23.88
C GLN A 330 7.49 -16.46 24.83
N PRO A 331 8.60 -15.69 24.90
CA PRO A 331 8.66 -14.45 25.69
C PRO A 331 7.61 -13.43 25.23
N VAL A 332 7.43 -13.28 23.92
CA VAL A 332 6.45 -12.36 23.32
C VAL A 332 5.03 -12.84 23.63
N ALA A 333 4.75 -14.13 23.43
CA ALA A 333 3.48 -14.77 23.74
C ALA A 333 3.09 -14.57 25.22
N LYS A 334 4.00 -14.88 26.16
CA LYS A 334 3.78 -14.76 27.61
C LYS A 334 3.63 -13.32 28.09
N SER A 335 4.20 -12.34 27.38
CA SER A 335 4.03 -10.93 27.73
C SER A 335 2.58 -10.44 27.59
N GLY A 336 1.76 -11.16 26.81
CA GLY A 336 0.38 -10.80 26.50
C GLY A 336 0.24 -9.52 25.68
N LYS A 337 1.34 -9.01 25.09
CA LYS A 337 1.37 -7.74 24.35
C LYS A 337 2.15 -7.90 23.04
N ALA A 338 1.62 -8.72 22.13
CA ALA A 338 2.19 -8.84 20.81
C ALA A 338 1.63 -7.76 19.88
N VAL A 339 2.51 -6.97 19.27
CA VAL A 339 2.16 -6.07 18.16
C VAL A 339 2.36 -6.82 16.85
N ILE A 340 1.30 -6.98 16.07
CA ILE A 340 1.35 -7.66 14.78
C ILE A 340 0.91 -6.67 13.71
N ALA A 341 1.81 -6.33 12.80
CA ALA A 341 1.52 -5.46 11.68
C ALA A 341 2.42 -5.81 10.49
N ALA A 342 1.82 -6.11 9.33
CA ALA A 342 2.55 -6.08 8.06
C ALA A 342 2.42 -4.72 7.36
N THR A 343 1.30 -4.01 7.59
CA THR A 343 1.03 -2.68 7.00
C THR A 343 0.21 -1.80 7.96
N GLN A 344 -0.22 -0.61 7.53
CA GLN A 344 -1.04 0.31 8.33
C GLN A 344 -2.44 -0.23 8.69
N LYS A 345 -2.97 -1.23 7.98
CA LYS A 345 -4.26 -1.87 8.25
C LYS A 345 -4.20 -3.32 7.75
N CYS A 346 -4.72 -4.28 8.49
CA CYS A 346 -4.75 -5.68 8.05
C CYS A 346 -6.02 -6.01 7.27
N CYS A 347 -6.00 -7.15 6.55
CA CYS A 347 -7.19 -7.68 5.89
C CYS A 347 -8.30 -7.96 6.88
N TRP A 348 -9.54 -8.01 6.40
CA TRP A 348 -10.69 -8.27 7.26
C TRP A 348 -10.58 -9.63 8.00
N CYS A 349 -10.12 -10.69 7.34
CA CYS A 349 -9.97 -12.02 7.96
C CYS A 349 -8.92 -12.04 9.08
N CYS A 350 -7.75 -11.41 8.86
CA CYS A 350 -6.72 -11.25 9.89
C CYS A 350 -7.23 -10.44 11.08
N HIS A 351 -7.95 -9.35 10.82
CA HIS A 351 -8.52 -8.53 11.89
C HIS A 351 -9.54 -9.31 12.72
N TRP A 352 -10.44 -10.03 12.05
CA TRP A 352 -11.43 -10.87 12.70
C TRP A 352 -10.74 -11.95 13.54
N LEU A 353 -9.74 -12.63 12.99
CA LEU A 353 -9.00 -13.67 13.71
C LEU A 353 -8.36 -13.12 14.99
N GLY A 354 -7.68 -11.97 14.92
CA GLY A 354 -7.06 -11.37 16.10
C GLY A 354 -8.05 -10.92 17.18
N GLN A 355 -9.32 -10.69 16.85
CA GLN A 355 -10.38 -10.41 17.82
C GLN A 355 -10.95 -11.67 18.48
N LYS A 356 -10.77 -12.85 17.88
CA LYS A 356 -11.40 -14.10 18.29
C LYS A 356 -10.45 -15.10 18.93
N LEU A 357 -9.14 -14.90 18.77
CA LEU A 357 -8.14 -15.66 19.50
C LEU A 357 -8.06 -15.21 20.96
N GLU A 358 -7.62 -16.13 21.83
CA GLU A 358 -7.50 -15.90 23.28
C GLU A 358 -6.35 -14.96 23.63
N SER A 359 -5.28 -14.99 22.82
CA SER A 359 -4.13 -14.10 22.95
C SER A 359 -4.51 -12.64 22.63
N GLN A 360 -3.98 -11.71 23.42
CA GLN A 360 -4.19 -10.27 23.17
C GLN A 360 -3.19 -9.76 22.12
N PHE A 361 -3.72 -9.33 20.98
CA PHE A 361 -2.96 -8.76 19.89
C PHE A 361 -3.27 -7.27 19.71
N THR A 362 -2.21 -6.47 19.56
CA THR A 362 -2.36 -5.09 19.04
C THR A 362 -2.26 -5.15 17.52
N LEU A 363 -3.41 -5.00 16.84
CA LEU A 363 -3.50 -4.92 15.38
C LEU A 363 -3.67 -3.47 14.90
N PRO A 364 -3.17 -3.12 13.70
CA PRO A 364 -3.22 -1.76 13.17
C PRO A 364 -4.62 -1.36 12.63
N GLY A 365 -5.68 -2.08 13.02
CA GLY A 365 -7.04 -1.93 12.46
C GLY A 365 -7.21 -2.65 11.12
N THR A 366 -8.36 -2.47 10.47
CA THR A 366 -8.69 -3.12 9.20
C THR A 366 -9.11 -2.12 8.12
N HIS A 367 -8.78 -2.43 6.87
CA HIS A 367 -9.32 -1.71 5.70
C HIS A 367 -10.67 -2.30 5.24
N GLY A 368 -11.18 -3.35 5.90
CA GLY A 368 -12.48 -3.96 5.61
C GLY A 368 -12.54 -4.74 4.29
N VAL A 369 -11.41 -4.93 3.61
CA VAL A 369 -11.34 -5.73 2.37
C VAL A 369 -10.87 -7.14 2.70
N MET A 370 -11.52 -8.12 2.09
CA MET A 370 -11.11 -9.52 2.14
C MET A 370 -10.14 -9.79 0.98
N PHE A 371 -8.97 -10.31 1.29
CA PHE A 371 -8.03 -10.85 0.31
C PHE A 371 -8.07 -12.38 0.35
N PRO A 372 -7.59 -13.07 -0.70
CA PRO A 372 -7.40 -14.52 -0.66
C PRO A 372 -6.65 -14.92 0.61
N TRP A 373 -7.20 -15.83 1.40
CA TRP A 373 -6.76 -16.09 2.77
C TRP A 373 -6.95 -17.56 3.11
N ASP A 374 -5.90 -18.18 3.63
CA ASP A 374 -5.92 -19.54 4.20
C ASP A 374 -5.74 -19.45 5.73
N PRO A 375 -6.46 -20.22 6.54
CA PRO A 375 -6.24 -20.26 7.98
C PRO A 375 -4.82 -20.67 8.37
N PRO A 376 -4.29 -20.10 9.48
CA PRO A 376 -3.02 -20.56 10.05
C PRO A 376 -3.09 -22.05 10.37
N LYS A 377 -1.99 -22.75 10.13
CA LYS A 377 -1.89 -24.19 10.38
C LYS A 377 -1.68 -24.52 11.87
N VAL A 378 -1.40 -23.52 12.70
CA VAL A 378 -1.10 -23.66 14.13
C VAL A 378 -1.91 -22.68 14.97
N GLY A 379 -2.24 -23.09 16.19
CA GLY A 379 -2.72 -22.20 17.24
C GLY A 379 -4.09 -21.58 16.99
N VAL A 380 -4.89 -22.12 16.07
CA VAL A 380 -6.28 -21.72 15.86
C VAL A 380 -7.17 -22.95 16.00
N SER A 381 -8.10 -22.94 16.96
CA SER A 381 -8.97 -24.08 17.18
C SER A 381 -10.01 -24.23 16.08
N LYS A 382 -10.46 -25.46 15.83
CA LYS A 382 -11.52 -25.76 14.85
C LYS A 382 -12.77 -24.90 15.07
N LEU A 383 -13.16 -24.69 16.33
CA LEU A 383 -14.32 -23.86 16.68
C LEU A 383 -14.18 -22.39 16.21
N VAL A 384 -12.97 -21.83 16.28
CA VAL A 384 -12.71 -20.46 15.78
C VAL A 384 -12.82 -20.43 14.25
N LEU A 385 -12.32 -21.47 13.57
CA LEU A 385 -12.42 -21.58 12.11
C LEU A 385 -13.87 -21.77 11.64
N GLU A 386 -14.66 -22.61 12.30
CA GLU A 386 -16.09 -22.80 12.00
C GLU A 386 -16.88 -21.47 12.14
N LYS A 387 -16.56 -20.67 13.16
CA LYS A 387 -17.15 -19.33 13.35
C LYS A 387 -16.73 -18.34 12.26
N LEU A 388 -15.47 -18.40 11.80
CA LEU A 388 -14.99 -17.55 10.70
C LEU A 388 -15.72 -17.91 9.41
N GLU A 389 -15.86 -19.20 9.14
CA GLU A 389 -16.59 -19.70 7.97
C GLU A 389 -18.04 -19.19 7.96
N GLU A 390 -18.75 -19.29 9.09
CA GLU A 390 -20.11 -18.75 9.24
C GLU A 390 -20.18 -17.24 8.93
N GLU A 391 -19.24 -16.44 9.46
CA GLU A 391 -19.20 -15.01 9.19
C GLU A 391 -18.90 -14.71 7.72
N LEU A 392 -18.00 -15.47 7.07
CA LEU A 392 -17.72 -15.32 5.64
C LEU A 392 -18.98 -15.60 4.79
N TRP A 393 -19.75 -16.63 5.13
CA TRP A 393 -21.04 -16.90 4.48
C TRP A 393 -22.04 -15.75 4.67
N ASN A 394 -22.12 -15.18 5.87
CA ASN A 394 -22.97 -14.02 6.14
C ASN A 394 -22.55 -12.79 5.33
N GLN A 395 -21.25 -12.53 5.20
CA GLN A 395 -20.72 -11.45 4.38
C GLN A 395 -21.05 -11.66 2.90
N LEU A 396 -20.92 -12.90 2.39
CA LEU A 396 -21.33 -13.24 1.03
C LEU A 396 -22.82 -12.97 0.82
N ARG A 397 -23.68 -13.36 1.77
CA ARG A 397 -25.12 -13.08 1.71
C ARG A 397 -25.41 -11.58 1.65
N GLU A 398 -24.77 -10.76 2.47
CA GLU A 398 -24.96 -9.31 2.44
C GLU A 398 -24.53 -8.68 1.11
N VAL A 399 -23.40 -9.15 0.54
CA VAL A 399 -22.96 -8.72 -0.79
C VAL A 399 -23.97 -9.14 -1.87
N MET A 400 -24.56 -10.33 -1.76
CA MET A 400 -25.60 -10.81 -2.68
C MET A 400 -26.88 -9.96 -2.57
N LEU A 401 -27.37 -9.70 -1.36
CA LEU A 401 -28.55 -8.87 -1.12
C LEU A 401 -28.36 -7.46 -1.71
N ARG A 402 -27.22 -6.82 -1.45
CA ARG A 402 -26.88 -5.53 -2.05
C ARG A 402 -26.83 -5.61 -3.57
N SER A 403 -26.20 -6.65 -4.12
CA SER A 403 -26.09 -6.82 -5.57
C SER A 403 -27.46 -7.01 -6.23
N LEU A 404 -28.39 -7.72 -5.60
CA LEU A 404 -29.75 -7.93 -6.10
C LEU A 404 -30.55 -6.63 -6.17
N LEU A 405 -30.37 -5.71 -5.22
CA LEU A 405 -31.01 -4.38 -5.26
C LEU A 405 -30.62 -3.58 -6.52
N TYR A 406 -29.41 -3.78 -7.05
CA TYR A 406 -28.96 -3.16 -8.30
C TYR A 406 -29.26 -4.00 -9.55
N TYR A 407 -29.62 -5.27 -9.38
CA TYR A 407 -29.84 -6.21 -10.48
C TYR A 407 -31.29 -6.27 -10.92
N ILE A 408 -32.23 -6.05 -10.00
CA ILE A 408 -33.66 -5.98 -10.30
C ILE A 408 -33.91 -4.60 -10.92
N PRO A 409 -34.28 -4.50 -12.21
CA PRO A 409 -34.71 -3.24 -12.78
C PRO A 409 -35.87 -2.71 -11.92
N PRO A 410 -35.95 -1.40 -11.63
CA PRO A 410 -37.16 -0.87 -11.00
C PRO A 410 -38.35 -1.35 -11.85
N PRO A 411 -39.46 -1.79 -11.22
CA PRO A 411 -40.65 -2.16 -11.97
C PRO A 411 -40.92 -1.02 -12.92
N GLU A 412 -41.03 -1.33 -14.22
CA GLU A 412 -41.49 -0.36 -15.21
C GLU A 412 -42.80 0.17 -14.66
N THR A 413 -42.76 1.37 -14.09
CA THR A 413 -43.95 2.10 -13.73
C THR A 413 -44.64 2.32 -15.06
N TYR A 414 -45.62 1.48 -15.32
CA TYR A 414 -46.55 1.65 -16.41
C TYR A 414 -47.20 3.00 -16.14
N ILE A 415 -46.73 4.05 -16.83
CA ILE A 415 -47.45 5.31 -16.93
C ILE A 415 -48.47 5.03 -18.03
N PRO A 416 -49.75 4.74 -17.70
CA PRO A 416 -50.76 4.71 -18.74
C PRO A 416 -50.77 6.10 -19.39
N HIS A 417 -50.42 6.16 -20.67
CA HIS A 417 -50.66 7.34 -21.47
C HIS A 417 -52.16 7.62 -21.45
N ALA A 418 -52.54 8.71 -20.79
CA ALA A 418 -53.86 9.33 -20.89
C ALA A 418 -53.74 10.59 -21.75
#